data_AF-A0A432ZYA4-F1
#
_entry.id   AF-A0A432ZYA4-F1
#
_cell.length_a   1.000
_cell.length_b   1.000
_cell.length_c   1.000
_cell.angle_alpha   90.00
_cell.angle_beta   90.00
_cell.angle_gamma   90.00
#
_symmetry.space_group_name_H-M   'P 1'
#
loop_
_entity.id
_entity.type
_entity.pdbx_description
1 polymer ?
#
loop_
_entity_poly.entity_id
_entity_poly.type
_entity_poly.pdbx_seq_one_letter_code
_entity_poly.pdbx_strand_id
1 'polypeptide(L)'
;MLDPDASIYCNNAGVLTLFKKEIAPLQRYTVQTRVLTWDDKWFWLEHRFVYPKDPAAYQRWPTRHHQQADEDTAAAAADKHAEDEIVVACVALSKLVFKERTGKTVPPATVLEICGHGVGDEERERRRAKTFEVVEGLQKTERLFRERWGDDEIRNGAVSLTRAKL
;
A
#
# COMPACT_ATOMS: atom_id res chain seq x y z
N MET A 1 7.57 -20.95 -7.33
CA MET A 1 8.87 -21.39 -6.81
C MET A 1 9.67 -20.13 -6.53
N LEU A 2 10.13 -19.93 -5.29
CA LEU A 2 10.92 -18.74 -4.94
C LEU A 2 12.31 -18.85 -5.60
N ASP A 3 12.86 -17.72 -6.02
CA ASP A 3 14.24 -17.64 -6.52
C ASP A 3 15.19 -18.15 -5.42
N PRO A 4 16.00 -19.19 -5.69
CA PRO A 4 16.95 -19.72 -4.71
C PRO A 4 17.99 -18.69 -4.26
N ASP A 5 18.28 -17.68 -5.08
CA ASP A 5 19.29 -16.64 -4.84
C ASP A 5 18.71 -15.41 -4.12
N ALA A 6 17.38 -15.30 -4.03
CA ALA A 6 16.75 -14.21 -3.27
C ALA A 6 16.99 -14.38 -1.77
N SER A 7 17.60 -13.37 -1.14
CA SER A 7 17.94 -13.38 0.29
C SER A 7 16.86 -12.72 1.18
N ILE A 8 16.01 -11.88 0.59
CA ILE A 8 14.94 -11.13 1.26
C ILE A 8 13.61 -11.37 0.54
N TYR A 9 12.56 -11.63 1.30
CA TYR A 9 11.20 -11.83 0.82
C TYR A 9 10.25 -10.83 1.47
N CYS A 10 9.18 -10.50 0.77
CA CYS A 10 8.14 -9.60 1.24
C CYS A 10 6.85 -10.37 1.47
N ASN A 11 6.43 -10.50 2.73
CA ASN A 11 5.22 -11.20 3.10
C ASN A 11 4.07 -10.22 3.32
N ASN A 12 2.88 -10.56 2.80
CA ASN A 12 1.67 -9.82 3.09
C ASN A 12 1.11 -10.24 4.45
N ALA A 13 0.90 -9.25 5.33
CA ALA A 13 0.39 -9.45 6.68
C ALA A 13 -1.03 -8.92 6.87
N GLY A 14 -1.58 -8.22 5.88
CA GLY A 14 -2.94 -7.68 5.95
C GLY A 14 -3.26 -6.79 4.77
N VAL A 15 -4.52 -6.83 4.35
CA VAL A 15 -5.05 -5.96 3.30
C VAL A 15 -6.36 -5.34 3.78
N LEU A 16 -6.50 -4.03 3.59
CA LEU A 16 -7.77 -3.32 3.71
C LEU A 16 -8.19 -2.85 2.32
N THR A 17 -9.43 -3.11 1.94
CA THR A 17 -9.98 -2.65 0.64
C THR A 17 -11.30 -1.92 0.88
N LEU A 18 -11.39 -0.69 0.40
CA LEU A 18 -12.57 0.17 0.51
C LEU A 18 -13.09 0.46 -0.89
N PHE A 19 -14.25 -0.11 -1.22
CA PHE A 19 -14.93 0.10 -2.50
C PHE A 19 -15.81 1.35 -2.41
N LYS A 20 -15.64 2.26 -3.37
CA LYS A 20 -16.36 3.55 -3.45
C LYS A 20 -17.33 3.60 -4.62
N LYS A 21 -16.95 3.00 -5.74
CA LYS A 21 -17.77 2.96 -6.96
C LYS A 21 -17.49 1.68 -7.74
N GLU A 22 -18.51 1.19 -8.42
CA GLU A 22 -18.38 0.06 -9.32
C GLU A 22 -17.47 0.40 -10.51
N ILE A 23 -16.73 -0.62 -10.96
CA ILE A 23 -16.06 -0.66 -12.27
C ILE A 23 -16.89 -1.63 -13.11
N ALA A 24 -17.45 -1.16 -14.22
CA ALA A 24 -18.32 -1.99 -15.05
C ALA A 24 -17.55 -3.17 -15.69
N PRO A 25 -18.22 -4.26 -16.09
CA PRO A 25 -17.59 -5.35 -16.82
C PRO A 25 -16.83 -4.85 -18.05
N LEU A 26 -15.60 -5.35 -18.23
CA LEU A 26 -14.69 -4.97 -19.32
C LEU A 26 -14.28 -3.49 -19.35
N GLN A 27 -14.66 -2.69 -18.35
CA GLN A 27 -14.22 -1.32 -18.24
C GLN A 27 -12.71 -1.28 -17.94
N ARG A 28 -11.96 -0.52 -18.74
CA ARG A 28 -10.55 -0.24 -18.46
C ARG A 28 -10.44 0.54 -17.15
N TYR A 29 -9.38 0.30 -16.39
CA TYR A 29 -8.95 1.07 -15.24
C TYR A 29 -7.43 0.93 -15.06
N THR A 30 -6.84 1.77 -14.20
CA THR A 30 -5.44 1.70 -13.80
C THR A 30 -5.35 1.50 -12.29
N VAL A 31 -4.43 0.66 -11.84
CA VAL A 31 -4.05 0.59 -10.43
C VAL A 31 -2.82 1.45 -10.22
N GLN A 32 -2.98 2.55 -9.50
CA GLN A 32 -1.87 3.38 -9.05
C GLN A 32 -1.41 2.88 -7.69
N THR A 33 -0.19 2.36 -7.61
CA THR A 33 0.43 1.91 -6.36
C THR A 33 1.52 2.90 -5.96
N ARG A 34 1.54 3.27 -4.68
CA ARG A 34 2.63 4.07 -4.09
C ARG A 34 3.01 3.54 -2.73
N VAL A 35 4.24 3.80 -2.33
CA VAL A 35 4.64 3.66 -0.92
C VAL A 35 3.86 4.69 -0.11
N LEU A 36 3.08 4.21 0.85
CA LEU A 36 2.35 5.09 1.76
C LEU A 36 3.30 5.57 2.85
N THR A 37 3.83 4.64 3.64
CA THR A 37 4.79 4.91 4.74
C THR A 37 5.40 3.59 5.22
N TRP A 38 6.30 3.65 6.20
CA TRP A 38 6.88 2.48 6.86
C TRP A 38 7.36 2.80 8.29
N ASP A 39 7.47 1.78 9.13
CA ASP A 39 8.15 1.85 10.43
C ASP A 39 9.35 0.88 10.42
N ASP A 40 9.87 0.52 11.60
CA ASP A 40 11.02 -0.38 11.73
C ASP A 40 10.73 -1.83 11.30
N LYS A 41 9.45 -2.21 11.17
CA LYS A 41 9.01 -3.59 10.88
C LYS A 41 8.15 -3.68 9.63
N TRP A 42 7.23 -2.76 9.47
CA TRP A 42 6.12 -2.83 8.53
C TRP A 42 6.28 -1.80 7.42
N PHE A 43 5.89 -2.23 6.22
CA PHE A 43 5.91 -1.42 5.02
C PHE A 43 4.50 -1.37 4.45
N TRP A 44 3.98 -0.17 4.17
CA TRP A 44 2.62 0.01 3.69
C TRP A 44 2.59 0.54 2.27
N LEU A 45 1.80 -0.12 1.42
CA LEU A 45 1.47 0.35 0.08
C LEU A 45 0.03 0.87 0.07
N GLU A 46 -0.18 1.98 -0.61
CA GLU A 46 -1.51 2.44 -1.01
C GLU A 46 -1.73 2.11 -2.49
N HIS A 47 -2.87 1.52 -2.79
CA HIS A 47 -3.34 1.22 -4.12
C HIS A 47 -4.62 2.02 -4.39
N ARG A 48 -4.69 2.69 -5.53
CA ARG A 48 -5.91 3.37 -6.00
C ARG A 48 -6.32 2.77 -7.34
N PHE A 49 -7.53 2.24 -7.38
CA PHE A 49 -8.14 1.79 -8.63
C PHE A 49 -8.85 2.98 -9.25
N VAL A 50 -8.33 3.45 -10.38
CA VAL A 50 -8.71 4.71 -10.98
C VAL A 50 -9.09 4.57 -12.45
N TYR A 51 -10.04 5.38 -12.89
CA TYR A 51 -10.42 5.52 -14.30
C TYR A 51 -10.85 6.96 -14.57
N PRO A 52 -10.66 7.50 -15.78
CA PRO A 52 -11.14 8.83 -16.12
C PRO A 52 -12.66 8.88 -16.16
N LYS A 53 -13.25 10.02 -15.79
CA LYS A 53 -14.69 10.30 -15.91
C LYS A 53 -15.15 10.20 -17.37
N ASP A 54 -14.32 10.70 -18.28
CA ASP A 54 -14.51 10.59 -19.73
C ASP A 54 -13.69 9.40 -20.29
N PRO A 55 -14.33 8.34 -20.81
CA PRO A 55 -13.62 7.20 -21.40
C PRO A 55 -12.70 7.56 -22.58
N ALA A 56 -12.99 8.63 -23.34
CA ALA A 56 -12.11 9.08 -24.41
C ALA A 56 -10.75 9.57 -23.89
N ALA A 57 -10.68 9.93 -22.60
CA ALA A 57 -9.45 10.34 -21.92
C ALA A 57 -8.38 9.25 -21.85
N TYR A 58 -8.73 7.98 -22.07
CA TYR A 58 -7.74 6.91 -22.08
C TYR A 58 -6.65 7.08 -23.12
N GLN A 59 -6.92 7.80 -24.21
CA GLN A 59 -5.95 8.05 -25.27
C GLN A 59 -4.89 9.09 -24.86
N ARG A 60 -5.28 10.08 -24.05
CA ARG A 60 -4.43 11.15 -23.53
C ARG A 60 -3.83 10.83 -22.16
N TRP A 61 -4.22 9.71 -21.56
CA TRP A 61 -3.82 9.38 -20.21
C TRP A 61 -2.30 9.23 -20.15
N PRO A 62 -1.63 9.92 -19.22
CA PRO A 62 -0.19 9.80 -19.07
C PRO A 62 0.11 8.36 -18.66
N THR A 63 0.49 7.57 -19.65
CA THR A 63 1.10 6.28 -19.39
C THR A 63 2.47 6.67 -18.87
N ARG A 64 2.69 6.62 -17.54
CA ARG A 64 4.01 6.81 -16.94
C ARG A 64 4.92 5.66 -17.41
N HIS A 65 5.27 5.66 -18.70
CA HIS A 65 6.50 5.06 -19.17
C HIS A 65 7.61 5.88 -18.52
N HIS A 66 8.58 5.18 -17.97
CA HIS A 66 9.76 5.71 -17.32
C HIS A 66 10.57 6.54 -18.34
N GLN A 67 10.13 7.76 -18.60
CA GLN A 67 10.88 8.76 -19.35
C GLN A 67 11.38 9.74 -18.30
N GLN A 68 12.65 9.57 -17.97
CA GLN A 68 13.43 10.47 -17.15
C GLN A 68 13.31 11.87 -17.76
N ALA A 69 12.59 12.76 -17.10
CA ALA A 69 12.37 14.12 -17.57
C ALA A 69 12.54 15.08 -16.38
N ASP A 70 13.65 15.79 -16.41
CA ASP A 70 13.82 17.10 -15.80
C ASP A 70 12.81 18.06 -16.45
N GLU A 71 11.65 18.32 -15.83
CA GLU A 71 10.70 19.37 -16.26
C GLU A 71 9.67 19.68 -15.15
N ASP A 72 10.17 20.14 -14.00
CA ASP A 72 9.43 20.21 -12.73
C ASP A 72 8.30 21.26 -12.63
N THR A 73 8.08 22.12 -13.62
CA THR A 73 7.13 23.26 -13.44
C THR A 73 5.86 23.18 -14.30
N ALA A 74 5.90 22.61 -15.52
CA ALA A 74 4.71 22.49 -16.38
C ALA A 74 3.88 21.23 -16.08
N ALA A 75 4.53 20.14 -15.66
CA ALA A 75 3.88 18.87 -15.35
C ALA A 75 2.91 18.98 -14.16
N ALA A 76 3.24 19.76 -13.13
CA ALA A 76 2.44 19.88 -11.91
C ALA A 76 1.08 20.59 -12.11
N ALA A 77 0.95 21.45 -13.13
CA ALA A 77 -0.32 22.13 -13.46
C ALA A 77 -1.26 21.23 -14.27
N ALA A 78 -0.72 20.43 -15.20
CA ALA A 78 -1.47 19.42 -15.95
C ALA A 78 -1.93 18.25 -15.06
N ASP A 79 -1.11 17.86 -14.08
CA ASP A 79 -1.41 16.77 -13.12
C ASP A 79 -2.64 17.13 -12.26
N LYS A 80 -2.79 18.39 -11.84
CA LYS A 80 -3.95 18.84 -11.04
C LYS A 80 -5.27 18.78 -11.81
N HIS A 81 -5.30 19.26 -13.05
CA HIS A 81 -6.51 19.19 -13.88
C HIS A 81 -6.87 17.74 -14.24
N ALA A 82 -5.87 16.88 -14.43
CA ALA A 82 -6.09 15.47 -14.66
C ALA A 82 -6.70 14.77 -13.44
N GLU A 83 -6.25 15.08 -12.21
CA GLU A 83 -6.77 14.50 -10.96
C GLU A 83 -8.28 14.78 -10.73
N ASP A 84 -8.76 15.98 -11.10
CA ASP A 84 -10.18 16.34 -11.01
C ASP A 84 -11.06 15.55 -12.00
N GLU A 85 -10.47 15.00 -13.06
CA GLU A 85 -11.16 14.13 -14.03
C GLU A 85 -11.09 12.64 -13.66
N ILE A 86 -10.46 12.26 -12.54
CA ILE A 86 -10.32 10.86 -12.14
C ILE A 86 -11.49 10.42 -11.25
N VAL A 87 -11.98 9.22 -11.51
CA VAL A 87 -12.82 8.47 -10.59
C VAL A 87 -11.96 7.48 -9.81
N VAL A 88 -11.96 7.60 -8.49
CA VAL A 88 -11.35 6.60 -7.58
C VAL A 88 -12.41 5.58 -7.21
N ALA A 89 -12.38 4.42 -7.87
CA ALA A 89 -13.33 3.34 -7.66
C ALA A 89 -13.09 2.60 -6.35
N CYS A 90 -11.82 2.44 -5.98
CA CYS A 90 -11.40 1.71 -4.80
C CYS A 90 -10.07 2.25 -4.27
N VAL A 91 -9.93 2.23 -2.95
CA VAL A 91 -8.65 2.42 -2.26
C VAL A 91 -8.34 1.14 -1.51
N ALA A 92 -7.13 0.62 -1.65
CA ALA A 92 -6.65 -0.52 -0.89
C ALA A 92 -5.31 -0.21 -0.22
N LEU A 93 -5.10 -0.78 0.96
CA LEU A 93 -3.84 -0.70 1.70
C LEU A 93 -3.29 -2.12 1.88
N SER A 94 -2.02 -2.31 1.57
CA SER A 94 -1.30 -3.56 1.84
C SER A 94 -0.28 -3.34 2.94
N LYS A 95 -0.37 -4.12 4.01
CA LYS A 95 0.61 -4.17 5.10
C LYS A 95 1.58 -5.32 4.84
N LEU A 96 2.86 -4.98 4.71
CA LEU A 96 3.90 -5.90 4.29
C LEU A 96 5.02 -5.97 5.33
N VAL A 97 5.71 -7.11 5.40
CA VAL A 97 6.93 -7.29 6.22
C VAL A 97 8.02 -7.93 5.38
N PHE A 98 9.23 -7.39 5.49
CA PHE A 98 10.40 -7.98 4.85
C PHE A 98 11.07 -8.99 5.79
N LYS A 99 11.47 -10.10 5.22
CA LYS A 99 12.00 -11.26 5.94
C LYS A 99 13.20 -11.83 5.22
N GLU A 100 14.26 -12.13 5.95
CA GLU A 100 15.32 -13.01 5.44
C GLU A 100 14.78 -14.44 5.31
N ARG A 101 15.51 -15.29 4.57
CA ARG A 101 15.23 -16.74 4.53
C ARG A 101 15.19 -17.41 5.92
N THR A 102 15.89 -16.85 6.89
CA THR A 102 15.89 -17.31 8.30
C THR A 102 14.58 -17.01 9.04
N GLY A 103 13.69 -16.18 8.48
CA GLY A 103 12.49 -15.66 9.14
C GLY A 103 12.73 -14.40 9.98
N LYS A 104 13.99 -13.93 10.07
CA LYS A 104 14.32 -12.66 10.72
C LYS A 104 13.71 -11.49 9.94
N THR A 105 13.09 -10.55 10.66
CA THR A 105 12.55 -9.32 10.05
C THR A 105 13.69 -8.42 9.58
N VAL A 106 13.58 -7.91 8.36
CA VAL A 106 14.45 -6.87 7.81
C VAL A 106 13.70 -5.53 7.84
N PRO A 107 14.27 -4.45 8.39
CA PRO A 107 13.64 -3.15 8.37
C PRO A 107 13.40 -2.64 6.94
N PRO A 108 12.26 -2.02 6.64
CA PRO A 108 11.97 -1.46 5.31
C PRO A 108 13.01 -0.44 4.83
N ALA A 109 13.58 0.37 5.75
CA ALA A 109 14.63 1.33 5.41
C ALA A 109 15.84 0.65 4.75
N THR A 110 16.31 -0.47 5.32
CA THR A 110 17.41 -1.27 4.77
C THR A 110 17.09 -1.80 3.38
N VAL A 111 15.86 -2.28 3.16
CA VAL A 111 15.44 -2.79 1.84
C VAL A 111 15.43 -1.66 0.80
N LEU A 112 14.93 -0.47 1.16
CA LEU A 112 14.93 0.69 0.27
C LEU A 112 16.35 1.13 -0.10
N GLU A 113 17.27 1.16 0.86
CA GLU A 113 18.68 1.46 0.62
C GLU A 113 19.34 0.45 -0.32
N ILE A 114 19.10 -0.86 -0.13
CA ILE A 114 19.57 -1.91 -1.03
C ILE A 114 19.05 -1.69 -2.46
N CYS A 115 17.82 -1.20 -2.60
CA CYS A 115 17.23 -0.83 -3.89
C CYS A 115 17.75 0.50 -4.46
N GLY A 116 18.73 1.17 -3.81
CA GLY A 116 19.29 2.44 -4.27
C GLY A 116 18.44 3.66 -3.92
N HIS A 117 17.46 3.53 -3.01
CA HIS A 117 16.66 4.65 -2.55
C HIS A 117 17.18 5.19 -1.22
N GLY A 118 17.50 6.49 -1.18
CA GLY A 118 17.87 7.17 0.07
C GLY A 118 16.73 7.19 1.08
N VAL A 119 17.07 6.98 2.35
CA VAL A 119 16.19 7.11 3.52
C VAL A 119 16.68 8.27 4.40
N GLY A 120 15.79 8.91 5.15
CA GLY A 120 16.17 9.97 6.10
C GLY A 120 16.23 11.40 5.56
N ASP A 121 15.83 11.64 4.31
CA ASP A 121 15.57 13.00 3.81
C ASP A 121 14.40 13.65 4.58
N GLU A 122 14.57 14.88 5.08
CA GLU A 122 13.57 15.55 5.93
C GLU A 122 12.23 15.71 5.22
N GLU A 123 12.21 16.00 3.93
CA GLU A 123 10.97 16.13 3.19
C GLU A 123 10.27 14.78 3.05
N ARG A 124 11.01 13.71 2.71
CA ARG A 124 10.47 12.35 2.67
C ARG A 124 9.92 11.96 4.02
N GLU A 125 10.64 12.25 5.11
CA GLU A 125 10.20 11.94 6.47
C GLU A 125 8.91 12.67 6.82
N ARG A 126 8.81 13.96 6.50
CA ARG A 126 7.58 14.74 6.69
C ARG A 126 6.41 14.14 5.90
N ARG A 127 6.64 13.66 4.67
CA ARG A 127 5.61 12.99 3.86
C ARG A 127 5.17 11.67 4.51
N ARG A 128 6.12 10.84 4.96
CA ARG A 128 5.84 9.57 5.68
C ARG A 128 5.02 9.80 6.93
N ALA A 129 5.43 10.76 7.76
CA ALA A 129 4.76 11.11 9.02
C ALA A 129 3.33 11.61 8.77
N LYS A 130 3.12 12.48 7.77
CA LYS A 130 1.78 12.98 7.40
C LYS A 130 0.82 11.84 7.04
N THR A 131 1.30 10.84 6.31
CA THR A 131 0.47 9.69 5.90
C THR A 131 0.33 8.62 6.98
N PHE A 132 1.10 8.70 8.07
CA PHE A 132 1.11 7.70 9.12
C PHE A 132 -0.22 7.66 9.91
N GLU A 133 -0.94 8.78 10.01
CA GLU A 133 -2.27 8.86 10.64
C GLU A 133 -3.26 7.82 10.05
N VAL A 134 -3.21 7.59 8.74
CA VAL A 134 -4.04 6.56 8.07
C VAL A 134 -3.68 5.16 8.57
N VAL A 135 -2.39 4.91 8.78
CA VAL A 135 -1.87 3.62 9.29
C VAL A 135 -2.23 3.44 10.77
N GLU A 136 -2.20 4.50 11.58
CA GLU A 136 -2.63 4.43 12.98
C GLU A 136 -4.08 3.98 13.11
N GLY A 137 -4.96 4.50 12.24
CA GLY A 137 -6.35 4.04 12.15
C GLY A 137 -6.45 2.55 11.86
N LEU A 138 -5.70 2.05 10.87
CA LEU A 138 -5.66 0.63 10.53
C LEU A 138 -5.12 -0.22 11.69
N GLN A 139 -4.02 0.19 12.32
CA GLN A 139 -3.42 -0.52 13.45
C GLN A 139 -4.36 -0.58 14.66
N LYS A 140 -5.13 0.49 14.90
CA LYS A 140 -6.18 0.52 15.92
C LYS A 140 -7.28 -0.48 15.60
N THR A 141 -7.73 -0.53 14.34
CA THR A 141 -8.71 -1.51 13.88
C THR A 141 -8.19 -2.95 14.02
N GLU A 142 -6.94 -3.23 13.63
CA GLU A 142 -6.31 -4.54 13.84
C GLU A 142 -6.24 -4.92 15.32
N ARG A 143 -5.96 -3.97 16.22
CA ARG A 143 -5.97 -4.21 17.66
C ARG A 143 -7.36 -4.62 18.15
N LEU A 144 -8.41 -3.91 17.72
CA LEU A 144 -9.79 -4.28 18.06
C LEU A 144 -10.17 -5.68 17.55
N PHE A 145 -9.67 -6.07 16.37
CA PHE A 145 -9.85 -7.43 15.86
C PHE A 145 -9.11 -8.46 16.73
N ARG A 146 -7.88 -8.19 17.14
CA ARG A 146 -7.14 -9.10 18.04
C ARG A 146 -7.80 -9.24 19.41
N GLU A 147 -8.27 -8.15 19.99
CA GLU A 147 -8.96 -8.18 21.28
C GLU A 147 -10.27 -8.98 21.22
N ARG A 148 -11.02 -8.86 20.12
CA ARG A 148 -12.33 -9.52 19.99
C ARG A 148 -12.25 -10.97 19.48
N TRP A 149 -11.24 -11.35 18.70
CA TRP A 149 -11.12 -12.69 18.12
C TRP A 149 -9.85 -13.47 18.51
N GLY A 150 -8.92 -12.86 19.25
CA GLY A 150 -7.64 -13.45 19.63
C GLY A 150 -6.62 -13.46 18.48
N ASP A 151 -5.35 -13.62 18.82
CA ASP A 151 -4.31 -14.02 17.87
C ASP A 151 -4.31 -15.56 17.79
N ASP A 152 -4.50 -16.15 16.60
CA ASP A 152 -4.37 -17.61 16.40
C ASP A 152 -2.94 -18.10 16.74
N GLU A 153 -1.95 -17.20 16.83
CA GLU A 153 -0.59 -17.53 17.30
C GLU A 153 -0.54 -17.92 18.79
N ILE A 154 -1.60 -17.66 19.57
CA ILE A 154 -1.77 -18.14 20.96
C ILE A 154 -2.77 -19.31 21.00
N ARG A 155 -2.69 -20.25 20.05
CA ARG A 155 -3.37 -21.56 20.14
C ARG A 155 -2.40 -22.71 20.40
N ASN A 156 -1.55 -22.55 21.41
CA ASN A 156 -0.83 -23.67 22.04
C ASN A 156 -1.26 -23.89 23.50
N GLY A 157 -2.51 -23.57 23.83
CA GLY A 157 -3.06 -23.85 25.16
C GLY A 157 -4.53 -23.45 25.27
N ALA A 158 -5.41 -24.38 24.87
CA ALA A 158 -6.81 -24.49 25.27
C ALA A 158 -7.60 -23.19 25.57
N VAL A 159 -8.42 -22.73 24.62
CA VAL A 159 -9.65 -22.00 24.96
C VAL A 159 -10.79 -22.43 24.04
N SER A 160 -11.84 -22.94 24.69
CA SER A 160 -13.15 -23.32 24.14
C SER A 160 -13.82 -22.14 23.43
N LEU A 161 -14.25 -22.35 22.19
CA LEU A 161 -15.08 -21.41 21.43
C LEU A 161 -16.50 -21.39 22.02
N THR A 162 -16.75 -20.56 23.03
CA THR A 162 -18.12 -20.20 23.38
C THR A 162 -18.61 -19.17 22.36
N ARG A 163 -19.30 -19.70 21.34
CA ARG A 163 -20.03 -19.01 20.28
C ARG A 163 -20.71 -17.73 20.79
N ALA A 164 -20.32 -16.57 20.26
CA ALA A 164 -21.13 -15.36 20.40
C ALA A 164 -22.48 -15.65 19.73
N LYS A 165 -23.56 -15.67 20.52
CA LYS A 165 -24.93 -15.75 20.00
C LYS A 165 -25.20 -14.45 19.23
N LEU A 166 -25.57 -14.60 17.96
CA LEU A 166 -26.27 -13.57 17.18
C LEU A 166 -27.67 -13.38 17.75
#